data_AF-A0A951X2K6-F1
#
_entry.id   AF-A0A951X2K6-F1
#
_cell.length_a   1.000
_cell.length_b   1.000
_cell.length_c   1.000
_cell.angle_alpha   90.00
_cell.angle_beta   90.00
_cell.angle_gamma   90.00
#
_symmetry.space_group_name_H-M   'P 1'
#
loop_
_entity.id
_entity.type
_entity.pdbx_description
1 polymer ?
#
loop_
_entity_poly.entity_id
_entity_poly.type
_entity_poly.pdbx_seq_one_letter_code
_entity_poly.pdbx_strand_id
1 'polypeptide(L)' 'TMYNVPRGYEDQKPYTVALIKLDEGPVVTAQLTDVSTDEVHIGMRVEMVTRKLREEGAEGQIIYGYKFRPLLSASG' A
#
# COMPACT_ATOMS: atom_id res chain seq x y z
N THR A 1 -0.26 -6.47 10.06
CA THR A 1 0.26 -7.08 8.82
C THR A 1 -0.56 -8.29 8.44
N MET A 2 -0.88 -8.46 7.16
CA MET A 2 -1.64 -9.59 6.64
C MET A 2 -0.70 -10.69 6.13
N TYR A 3 -0.72 -11.85 6.81
CA TYR A 3 0.03 -13.04 6.40
C TYR A 3 -0.85 -14.08 5.70
N ASN A 4 -2.15 -14.12 6.03
CA ASN A 4 -3.14 -14.91 5.31
C ASN A 4 -4.01 -13.96 4.49
N VAL A 5 -4.01 -14.10 3.16
CA VAL A 5 -4.60 -13.11 2.25
C VAL A 5 -5.57 -13.79 1.29
N PRO A 6 -6.60 -13.06 0.80
CA PRO A 6 -7.57 -13.58 -0.14
C PRO A 6 -6.92 -14.07 -1.43
N ARG A 7 -7.63 -14.97 -2.13
CA ARG A 7 -7.20 -15.48 -3.43
C ARG A 7 -7.00 -14.35 -4.44
N GLY A 8 -5.88 -14.37 -5.16
CA GLY A 8 -5.47 -13.34 -6.14
C GLY A 8 -4.61 -12.21 -5.57
N TYR A 9 -4.19 -12.31 -4.31
CA TYR A 9 -3.28 -11.34 -3.64
C TYR A 9 -2.03 -12.00 -3.06
N GLU A 10 -1.81 -13.28 -3.36
CA GLU A 10 -0.72 -14.09 -2.82
C GLU A 10 0.65 -13.47 -3.10
N ASP A 11 0.85 -12.90 -4.28
CA ASP A 11 2.11 -12.25 -4.68
C ASP A 11 2.45 -10.99 -3.87
N GLN A 12 1.52 -10.52 -3.04
CA GLN A 12 1.71 -9.35 -2.20
C GLN A 12 1.95 -9.72 -0.74
N LYS A 13 1.93 -11.02 -0.37
CA LYS A 13 2.19 -11.45 1.01
C LYS A 13 3.68 -11.28 1.37
N PRO A 14 4.00 -10.83 2.60
CA PRO A 14 3.11 -10.12 3.52
C PRO A 14 2.91 -8.66 3.11
N TYR A 15 1.71 -8.11 3.33
CA TYR A 15 1.47 -6.68 3.16
C TYR A 15 0.86 -6.05 4.42
N THR A 16 1.17 -4.78 4.64
CA THR A 16 0.59 -3.98 5.72
C THR A 16 -0.61 -3.21 5.19
N VAL A 17 -1.71 -3.22 5.93
CA VAL A 17 -2.90 -2.38 5.70
C VAL A 17 -2.98 -1.37 6.83
N ALA A 18 -3.33 -0.13 6.51
CA ALA A 18 -3.48 0.95 7.46
C ALA A 18 -4.74 1.78 7.17
N LEU A 19 -5.21 2.47 8.21
CA LEU A 19 -6.12 3.61 8.07
C LEU A 19 -5.27 4.87 7.90
N ILE A 20 -5.46 5.58 6.80
CA ILE A 20 -4.66 6.75 6.44
C ILE A 20 -5.58 7.96 6.49
N LYS A 21 -5.31 8.86 7.43
CA LYS A 21 -5.93 10.17 7.49
C LYS A 21 -5.22 11.08 6.50
N LEU A 22 -5.91 11.46 5.43
CA LEU A 22 -5.43 12.42 4.45
C LEU A 22 -5.41 13.82 5.04
N ASP A 23 -4.56 14.70 4.50
CA ASP A 23 -4.39 16.07 5.02
C ASP A 23 -5.67 16.89 4.83
N GLU A 24 -6.46 16.57 3.80
CA GLU A 24 -7.77 17.16 3.54
C GLU A 24 -8.86 16.72 4.53
N GLY A 25 -8.59 15.68 5.34
CA GLY A 25 -9.48 15.20 6.40
C GLY A 25 -10.01 13.76 6.27
N PRO A 26 -10.36 13.23 5.08
CA PRO A 26 -10.89 11.87 4.94
C PRO A 26 -9.95 10.78 5.46
N VAL A 27 -10.53 9.66 5.87
CA VAL A 27 -9.77 8.46 6.25
C VAL A 27 -10.01 7.36 5.22
N VAL A 28 -8.94 6.83 4.65
CA VAL A 28 -8.99 5.74 3.66
C VAL A 28 -8.32 4.49 4.20
N THR A 29 -8.85 3.32 3.84
CA THR A 29 -8.19 2.04 4.10
C THR A 29 -7.32 1.68 2.89
N ALA A 30 -6.01 1.54 3.09
CA ALA A 30 -5.09 1.26 1.99
C ALA A 30 -3.91 0.38 2.43
N GLN A 31 -3.23 -0.23 1.46
CA GLN A 31 -1.97 -0.95 1.72
C GLN A 31 -0.79 0.01 1.77
N LEU A 32 0.17 -0.28 2.64
CA LEU A 32 1.48 0.34 2.63
C LEU A 32 2.43 -0.41 1.68
N THR A 33 3.36 0.32 1.07
CA THR A 33 4.44 -0.20 0.22
C THR A 33 5.74 0.51 0.54
N ASP A 34 6.87 -0.09 0.15
CA ASP A 34 8.22 0.48 0.30
C ASP A 34 8.58 0.79 1.76
N VAL A 35 8.10 -0.06 2.68
CA VAL A 35 8.35 0.05 4.13
C VAL A 35 8.32 -1.34 4.74
N SER A 36 9.25 -1.62 5.65
CA SER A 36 9.21 -2.87 6.40
C SER A 36 8.15 -2.80 7.50
N THR A 37 7.64 -3.96 7.93
CA THR A 37 6.52 -4.00 8.89
C THR A 37 6.88 -3.44 10.27
N ASP A 38 8.15 -3.54 10.66
CA ASP A 38 8.71 -3.07 11.93
C ASP A 38 8.99 -1.57 11.95
N GLU A 39 9.10 -0.92 10.79
CA GLU A 39 9.24 0.55 10.68
C GLU A 39 7.89 1.26 10.87
N VAL A 40 6.77 0.57 10.62
CA VAL A 40 5.42 1.16 10.61
C VAL A 40 4.98 1.53 12.03
N HIS A 41 4.59 2.79 12.21
CA HIS A 41 4.06 3.33 13.46
C HIS A 41 2.95 4.36 13.21
N ILE A 42 2.08 4.55 14.21
CA ILE A 42 1.00 5.55 14.14
C ILE A 42 1.60 6.95 14.04
N GLY A 43 1.08 7.76 13.12
CA GLY A 43 1.57 9.12 12.87
C GLY A 43 2.66 9.22 11.79
N MET A 44 3.15 8.09 11.27
CA MET A 44 4.08 8.07 10.14
C MET A 44 3.47 8.83 8.94
N ARG A 45 4.21 9.80 8.39
CA ARG A 45 3.82 10.52 7.18
C ARG A 45 4.02 9.64 5.96
N VAL A 46 3.01 9.63 5.10
CA VAL A 46 2.95 8.80 3.91
C VAL A 46 2.43 9.62 2.73
N GLU A 47 2.78 9.18 1.52
CA GLU A 47 2.27 9.75 0.27
C GLU A 47 1.61 8.67 -0.58
N MET A 48 0.59 9.07 -1.34
CA MET A 48 -0.11 8.19 -2.28
C MET A 48 0.81 7.87 -3.47
N VAL A 49 0.80 6.61 -3.90
CA VAL A 49 1.46 6.16 -5.12
C VAL A 49 0.55 5.26 -5.95
N THR A 50 0.68 5.34 -7.27
CA THR A 50 0.03 4.39 -8.19
C THR A 50 0.81 3.08 -8.21
N ARG A 51 0.11 1.96 -8.02
CA ARG A 51 0.69 0.62 -8.05
C ARG A 51 -0.18 -0.34 -8.84
N LYS A 52 0.46 -1.32 -9.46
CA LYS A 52 -0.20 -2.53 -9.95
C LYS A 52 -0.74 -3.29 -8.74
N LEU A 53 -2.05 -3.46 -8.67
CA LEU A 53 -2.73 -4.18 -7.60
C LEU A 53 -2.82 -5.66 -7.92
N ARG A 54 -3.16 -6.04 -9.15
CA ARG A 54 -3.18 -7.43 -9.61
C ARG A 54 -3.23 -7.48 -11.13
N GLU A 55 -3.01 -8.68 -11.66
CA GLU A 55 -3.20 -9.01 -13.07
C GLU A 55 -4.18 -10.18 -13.16
N GLU A 56 -5.14 -10.11 -14.06
CA GLU A 56 -6.17 -11.13 -14.21
C GLU A 56 -5.72 -12.28 -15.13
N GLY A 57 -4.60 -12.92 -14.81
CA GLY A 57 -3.97 -13.98 -15.63
C GLY A 57 -3.10 -13.43 -16.76
N ALA A 58 -2.41 -14.33 -17.49
CA ALA A 58 -1.33 -13.96 -18.42
C ALA A 58 -1.74 -13.07 -19.62
N GLU A 59 -3.01 -13.08 -20.00
CA GLU A 59 -3.58 -12.22 -21.05
C GLU A 59 -4.64 -11.26 -20.48
N GLY A 60 -4.71 -11.15 -19.15
CA GLY A 60 -5.73 -10.39 -18.45
C GLY A 60 -5.40 -8.92 -18.28
N GLN A 61 -6.38 -8.17 -17.76
CA GLN A 61 -6.19 -6.75 -17.48
C GLN A 61 -5.27 -6.56 -16.26
N ILE A 62 -4.38 -5.57 -16.36
CA ILE A 62 -3.63 -5.07 -15.22
C ILE A 62 -4.49 -4.05 -14.49
N ILE A 63 -4.80 -4.33 -13.23
CA ILE A 63 -5.54 -3.42 -12.37
C ILE A 63 -4.55 -2.54 -11.62
N TYR A 64 -4.64 -1.24 -11.84
CA TYR A 64 -3.91 -0.23 -11.09
C TYR A 64 -4.79 0.40 -10.02
N GLY A 65 -4.16 0.85 -8.95
CA GLY A 65 -4.83 1.61 -7.91
C GLY A 65 -3.82 2.25 -6.98
N TYR A 66 -4.31 2.80 -5.88
CA TYR A 66 -3.46 3.50 -4.92
C TYR A 66 -2.93 2.55 -3.84
N LYS A 67 -1.67 2.79 -3.47
CA LYS A 67 -1.08 2.40 -2.19
C LYS A 67 -0.44 3.65 -1.57
N PHE A 68 0.12 3.50 -0.38
CA PHE A 68 0.85 4.56 0.28
C PHE A 68 2.24 4.10 0.66
N ARG A 69 3.23 4.99 0.54
CA ARG A 69 4.60 4.73 0.99
C ARG A 69 5.05 5.80 1.98
N PRO A 70 6.08 5.56 2.80
CA PRO A 70 6.70 6.62 3.59
C PRO A 70 7.03 7.82 2.72
N LEU A 71 6.80 9.02 3.25
CA LEU A 71 7.14 10.25 2.54
C LEU A 71 8.64 10.23 2.23
N LEU A 72 9.00 10.28 0.94
CA LEU A 72 10.41 10.39 0.57
C LEU A 72 10.93 11.71 1.09
N SER A 73 11.93 11.66 1.97
CA SER A 73 12.74 12.83 2.27
C SER A 73 13.38 13.28 0.96
N ALA A 74 13.09 14.51 0.53
CA ALA A 74 13.83 15.13 -0.56
C ALA A 74 15.30 15.10 -0.16
N SER A 75 16.11 14.27 -0.83
CA SER A 75 17.56 14.39 -0.78
C SER A 75 17.88 15.75 -1.38
N GLY A 76 18.18 16.70 -0.50
CA GLY A 76 18.73 18.01 -0.87
C GLY A 76 20.15 17.90 -1.41
#